data_AF-A0A7X5VRN7-F1
#
_entry.id   AF-A0A7X5VRN7-F1
#
_cell.length_a   1.000
_cell.length_b   1.000
_cell.length_c   1.000
_cell.angle_alpha   90.00
_cell.angle_beta   90.00
_cell.angle_gamma   90.00
#
_symmetry.space_group_name_H-M   'P 1'
#
loop_
_entity.id
_entity.type
_entity.pdbx_description
1 polymer ?
#
loop_
_entity_poly.entity_id
_entity_poly.type
_entity_poly.pdbx_seq_one_letter_code
_entity_poly.pdbx_strand_id
1 'polypeptide(L)'
;ASQEGEGITERAPFVDIVFGPQTLHRLPQLIDSASAAGDPVVDVSFPEIEKFDRLPEPRAEGPTAFVSIMEGCSKYCSFCVVPYTRGEEISRPFDDVIAEVAALAGQGVREVNLLGQNVNAYRG
;
A
#
# COMPACT_ATOMS: atom_id res chain seq x y z
N ALA A 1 3.63 -12.08 -4.83
CA ALA A 1 4.86 -11.26 -4.80
C ALA A 1 5.55 -11.38 -3.45
N SER A 2 5.06 -10.77 -2.36
CA SER A 2 5.83 -10.69 -1.09
C SER A 2 6.25 -12.01 -0.44
N GLN A 3 5.53 -13.13 -0.62
CA GLN A 3 5.95 -14.43 -0.08
C GLN A 3 6.97 -15.15 -0.95
N GLU A 4 6.90 -14.94 -2.25
CA GLU A 4 7.62 -15.76 -3.24
C GLU A 4 8.83 -15.01 -3.79
N GLY A 5 8.78 -13.67 -3.88
CA GLY A 5 9.88 -12.81 -4.32
C GLY A 5 10.54 -13.31 -5.59
N GLU A 6 11.83 -13.61 -5.49
CA GLU A 6 12.69 -14.19 -6.54
C GLU A 6 12.22 -15.57 -7.03
N GLY A 7 11.55 -16.37 -6.19
CA GLY A 7 10.96 -17.65 -6.60
C GLY A 7 9.88 -17.51 -7.68
N ILE A 8 9.38 -16.29 -7.93
CA ILE A 8 8.52 -16.01 -9.09
C ILE A 8 9.36 -15.96 -10.37
N THR A 9 10.50 -15.27 -10.37
CA THR A 9 11.34 -15.12 -11.57
C THR A 9 12.02 -16.44 -11.94
N GLU A 10 12.32 -17.31 -10.97
CA GLU A 10 12.80 -18.67 -11.22
C GLU A 10 11.76 -19.55 -11.94
N ARG A 11 10.49 -19.50 -11.52
CA ARG A 11 9.40 -20.32 -12.09
C ARG A 11 8.81 -19.73 -13.37
N ALA A 12 8.90 -18.41 -13.52
CA ALA A 12 8.39 -17.67 -14.66
C ALA A 12 9.47 -16.69 -15.16
N PRO A 13 10.44 -17.15 -15.97
CA PRO A 13 11.57 -16.34 -16.45
C PRO A 13 11.19 -15.15 -17.35
N PHE A 14 9.93 -15.07 -17.77
CA PHE A 14 9.38 -13.96 -18.56
C PHE A 14 8.78 -12.84 -17.70
N VAL A 15 8.92 -12.92 -16.36
CA VAL A 15 8.48 -11.87 -15.43
C VAL A 15 9.65 -10.92 -15.17
N ASP A 16 9.55 -9.70 -15.68
CA ASP A 16 10.62 -8.70 -15.57
C ASP A 16 10.61 -7.93 -14.24
N ILE A 17 9.44 -7.85 -13.57
CA ILE A 17 9.27 -7.02 -12.37
C ILE A 17 8.39 -7.74 -11.35
N VAL A 18 8.86 -7.84 -10.10
CA VAL A 18 8.10 -8.33 -8.96
C VAL A 18 8.15 -7.29 -7.85
N PHE A 19 7.00 -6.80 -7.37
CA PHE A 19 6.95 -5.83 -6.28
C PHE A 19 5.86 -6.13 -5.25
N GLY A 20 6.07 -5.66 -4.02
CA GLY A 20 5.18 -5.87 -2.89
C GLY A 20 4.10 -4.78 -2.74
N PRO A 21 3.09 -5.00 -1.86
CA PRO A 21 2.05 -4.00 -1.57
C PRO A 21 2.57 -2.66 -1.04
N GLN A 22 3.76 -2.66 -0.43
CA GLN A 22 4.40 -1.46 0.14
C GLN A 22 5.30 -0.71 -0.83
N THR A 23 5.53 -1.23 -2.03
CA THR A 23 6.50 -0.68 -2.99
C THR A 23 5.85 -0.32 -4.33
N LEU A 24 4.52 -0.35 -4.39
CA LEU A 24 3.75 0.00 -5.60
C LEU A 24 4.09 1.39 -6.14
N HIS A 25 4.28 2.38 -5.26
CA HIS A 25 4.62 3.74 -5.66
C HIS A 25 6.01 3.86 -6.32
N ARG A 26 6.86 2.82 -6.18
CA ARG A 26 8.16 2.72 -6.85
C ARG A 26 8.08 2.10 -8.24
N LEU A 27 6.90 1.66 -8.69
CA LEU A 27 6.71 0.99 -9.97
C LEU A 27 7.32 1.76 -11.17
N PRO A 28 7.18 3.10 -11.28
CA PRO A 28 7.85 3.83 -12.36
C PRO A 28 9.37 3.61 -12.38
N GLN A 29 10.03 3.67 -11.22
CA GLN A 29 11.48 3.47 -11.10
C GLN A 29 11.88 2.01 -11.37
N LEU A 30 11.03 1.06 -10.98
CA LEU A 30 11.26 -0.37 -11.25
C LEU A 30 11.20 -0.67 -12.76
N ILE A 31 10.30 -0.02 -13.50
CA ILE A 31 10.21 -0.13 -14.96
C ILE A 31 11.48 0.38 -15.64
N ASP A 32 11.96 1.54 -15.22
CA ASP A 32 13.20 2.13 -15.75
C ASP A 32 14.40 1.21 -15.47
N SER A 33 14.46 0.65 -14.26
CA SER A 33 15.54 -0.26 -13.82
C SER A 33 15.55 -1.56 -14.61
N ALA A 34 14.38 -2.21 -14.77
CA ALA A 34 14.27 -3.45 -15.53
C ALA A 34 14.62 -3.24 -17.02
N SER A 35 14.20 -2.10 -17.58
CA SER A 35 14.52 -1.75 -18.97
C SER A 35 16.01 -1.48 -19.19
N ALA A 36 16.71 -0.92 -18.19
CA ALA A 36 18.13 -0.59 -18.28
C ALA A 36 19.07 -1.78 -17.95
N ALA A 37 18.70 -2.60 -16.96
CA ALA A 37 19.52 -3.71 -16.50
C ALA A 37 19.46 -4.93 -17.45
N GLY A 38 18.30 -5.17 -18.07
CA GLY A 38 18.06 -6.39 -18.86
C GLY A 38 17.84 -7.65 -18.01
N ASP A 39 17.85 -7.52 -16.68
CA ASP A 39 17.58 -8.58 -15.70
C ASP A 39 16.29 -8.27 -14.90
N PRO A 40 15.58 -9.30 -14.40
CA PRO A 40 14.40 -9.10 -13.57
C PRO A 40 14.68 -8.32 -12.28
N VAL A 41 13.78 -7.40 -11.93
CA VAL A 41 13.88 -6.57 -10.72
C VAL A 41 12.85 -7.02 -9.69
N VAL A 42 13.31 -7.29 -8.46
CA VAL A 42 12.46 -7.71 -7.34
C VAL A 42 12.55 -6.70 -6.19
N ASP A 43 11.44 -6.04 -5.86
CA ASP A 43 11.33 -5.18 -4.67
C ASP A 43 10.07 -5.51 -3.86
N VAL A 44 10.20 -6.47 -2.94
CA VAL A 44 9.15 -6.88 -2.01
C VAL A 44 9.38 -6.36 -0.58
N SER A 45 10.18 -5.29 -0.45
CA SER A 45 10.51 -4.69 0.85
C SER A 45 9.29 -4.04 1.53
N PHE A 46 9.40 -3.82 2.84
CA PHE A 46 8.39 -3.17 3.68
C PHE A 46 8.90 -1.84 4.23
N PRO A 47 9.03 -0.77 3.42
CA PRO A 47 9.35 0.56 3.93
C PRO A 47 8.18 1.09 4.77
N GLU A 48 8.47 1.68 5.93
CA GLU A 48 7.42 2.04 6.91
C GLU A 48 6.51 3.21 6.47
N ILE A 49 6.99 4.20 5.70
CA ILE A 49 6.22 5.45 5.51
C ILE A 49 6.08 5.88 4.04
N GLU A 50 7.03 5.52 3.18
CA GLU A 50 7.21 6.10 1.84
C GLU A 50 5.95 6.03 0.93
N LYS A 51 5.06 5.07 1.18
CA LYS A 51 3.83 4.89 0.41
C LYS A 51 2.77 5.97 0.69
N PHE A 52 2.58 6.37 1.95
CA PHE A 52 1.55 7.36 2.29
C PHE A 52 1.90 8.75 1.75
N ASP A 53 3.20 9.05 1.61
CA ASP A 53 3.71 10.28 1.00
C ASP A 53 3.48 10.35 -0.52
N ARG A 54 3.06 9.24 -1.14
CA ARG A 54 2.91 9.09 -2.59
C ARG A 54 1.48 8.74 -3.00
N LEU A 55 0.50 8.94 -2.11
CA LEU A 55 -0.89 8.72 -2.44
C LEU A 55 -1.36 9.69 -3.56
N PRO A 56 -2.21 9.23 -4.48
CA PRO A 56 -2.82 10.11 -5.47
C PRO A 56 -3.76 11.12 -4.79
N GLU A 57 -4.09 12.20 -5.49
CA GLU A 57 -5.07 13.17 -4.99
C GLU A 57 -6.43 12.50 -4.74
N PRO A 58 -7.10 12.82 -3.62
CA PRO A 58 -8.40 12.24 -3.30
C PRO A 58 -9.43 12.60 -4.37
N ARG A 59 -10.14 11.60 -4.89
CA ARG A 59 -11.18 11.79 -5.91
C ARG A 59 -12.45 11.03 -5.53
N ALA A 60 -13.58 11.71 -5.59
CA ALA A 60 -14.90 11.14 -5.34
C ALA A 60 -15.69 10.92 -6.64
N GLU A 61 -16.38 9.78 -6.73
CA GLU A 61 -17.31 9.45 -7.83
C GLU A 61 -18.78 9.47 -7.39
N GLY A 62 -19.04 9.77 -6.10
CA GLY A 62 -20.37 9.76 -5.51
C GLY A 62 -20.39 10.26 -4.07
N PRO A 63 -21.50 10.05 -3.34
CA PRO A 63 -21.66 10.56 -1.98
C PRO A 63 -20.85 9.79 -0.92
N THR A 64 -20.25 8.65 -1.29
CA THR A 64 -19.46 7.80 -0.39
C THR A 64 -18.01 7.73 -0.86
N ALA A 65 -17.05 7.72 0.06
CA ALA A 65 -15.64 7.49 -0.22
C ALA A 65 -14.99 6.54 0.79
N PHE A 66 -13.88 5.92 0.38
CA PHE A 66 -13.07 5.04 1.20
C PHE A 66 -11.72 5.70 1.49
N VAL A 67 -11.37 5.84 2.77
CA VAL A 67 -10.12 6.49 3.20
C VAL A 67 -9.28 5.47 3.96
N SER A 68 -8.10 5.15 3.43
CA SER A 68 -7.17 4.24 4.12
C SER A 68 -6.43 4.99 5.22
N ILE A 69 -6.60 4.55 6.46
CA ILE A 69 -6.03 5.20 7.65
C ILE A 69 -4.82 4.46 8.22
N MET A 70 -4.60 3.22 7.81
CA MET A 70 -3.51 2.40 8.30
C MET A 70 -3.20 1.28 7.31
N GLU A 71 -2.02 0.70 7.44
CA GLU A 71 -1.65 -0.54 6.75
C GLU A 71 -0.90 -1.49 7.70
N GLY A 72 -0.86 -2.77 7.33
CA GLY A 72 -0.20 -3.80 8.12
C GLY A 72 -0.99 -4.21 9.35
N CYS A 73 -0.47 -5.18 10.10
CA CYS A 73 -1.11 -5.65 11.32
C CYS A 73 -0.10 -6.36 12.22
N SER A 74 0.03 -5.88 13.47
CA SER A 74 0.90 -6.49 14.49
C SER A 74 0.19 -7.59 15.30
N LYS A 75 -1.01 -8.03 14.88
CA LYS A 75 -1.72 -9.17 15.49
C LYS A 75 -1.40 -10.46 14.74
N TYR A 76 -0.72 -11.38 15.43
CA TYR A 76 -0.33 -12.68 14.91
C TYR A 76 -1.42 -13.74 15.14
N CYS A 77 -2.57 -13.55 14.48
CA CYS A 77 -3.64 -14.54 14.51
C CYS A 77 -3.19 -15.83 13.80
N SER A 78 -3.58 -17.00 14.31
CA SER A 78 -3.14 -18.31 13.81
C SER A 78 -3.40 -18.59 12.32
N PHE A 79 -4.35 -17.87 11.73
CA PHE A 79 -4.75 -18.00 10.33
C PHE A 79 -4.32 -16.81 9.45
N CYS A 80 -3.82 -15.73 10.05
CA CYS A 80 -3.65 -14.47 9.34
C CYS A 80 -2.24 -14.33 8.77
N VAL A 81 -2.16 -14.15 7.46
CA VAL A 81 -0.88 -14.01 6.74
C VAL A 81 -0.37 -12.57 6.68
N VAL A 82 -1.20 -11.61 7.09
CA VAL A 82 -0.94 -10.17 6.97
C VAL A 82 0.38 -9.72 7.58
N PRO A 83 0.75 -10.12 8.82
CA PRO A 83 2.02 -9.66 9.42
C PRO A 83 3.23 -9.99 8.53
N TYR A 84 3.18 -11.11 7.81
CA TYR A 84 4.26 -11.59 6.95
C TYR A 84 4.23 -11.03 5.53
N THR A 85 3.11 -10.46 5.09
CA THR A 85 2.91 -10.04 3.69
C THR A 85 2.61 -8.55 3.50
N ARG A 86 2.31 -7.85 4.59
CA ARG A 86 2.04 -6.40 4.61
C ARG A 86 2.82 -5.64 5.67
N GLY A 87 3.58 -6.34 6.52
CA GLY A 87 4.38 -5.75 7.59
C GLY A 87 3.57 -5.49 8.86
N GLU A 88 4.25 -4.87 9.82
CA GLU A 88 3.67 -4.43 11.09
C GLU A 88 2.67 -3.28 10.90
N GLU A 89 1.87 -3.03 11.93
CA GLU A 89 0.87 -1.97 11.89
C GLU A 89 1.51 -0.58 11.81
N ILE A 90 1.10 0.20 10.82
CA ILE A 90 1.49 1.60 10.62
C ILE A 90 0.23 2.42 10.48
N SER A 91 0.07 3.43 11.34
CA SER A 91 -1.00 4.42 11.22
C SER A 91 -0.55 5.55 10.30
N ARG A 92 -1.45 5.99 9.43
CA ARG A 92 -1.27 7.23 8.69
C ARG A 92 -1.46 8.42 9.65
N PRO A 93 -0.67 9.50 9.54
CA PRO A 93 -0.83 10.67 10.39
C PRO A 93 -2.26 11.21 10.38
N PHE A 94 -2.76 11.57 11.56
CA PHE A 94 -4.12 12.08 11.72
C PHE A 94 -4.43 13.29 10.83
N ASP A 95 -3.49 14.23 10.74
CA ASP A 95 -3.67 15.45 9.94
C ASP A 95 -3.83 15.13 8.44
N ASP A 96 -3.10 14.14 7.92
CA ASP A 96 -3.21 13.71 6.52
C ASP A 96 -4.57 13.08 6.24
N VAL A 97 -5.07 12.26 7.17
CA VAL A 97 -6.41 11.65 7.08
C VAL A 97 -7.48 12.73 7.07
N ILE A 98 -7.38 13.73 7.96
CA ILE A 98 -8.33 14.84 8.01
C ILE A 98 -8.26 15.70 6.75
N ALA A 99 -7.07 15.98 6.23
CA ALA A 99 -6.90 16.73 4.99
C ALA A 99 -7.56 16.02 3.79
N GLU A 100 -7.39 14.71 3.67
CA GLU A 100 -8.05 13.91 2.63
C GLU A 100 -9.57 13.91 2.78
N VAL A 101 -10.08 13.70 4.00
CA VAL A 101 -11.53 13.74 4.27
C VAL A 101 -12.12 15.11 3.94
N ALA A 102 -11.42 16.20 4.27
CA ALA A 102 -11.85 17.56 3.95
C ALA A 102 -11.91 17.79 2.42
N ALA A 103 -10.89 17.33 1.69
CA ALA A 103 -10.87 17.40 0.22
C ALA A 103 -12.04 16.62 -0.40
N LEU A 104 -12.32 15.42 0.09
CA LEU A 104 -13.45 14.59 -0.37
C LEU A 104 -14.80 15.23 -0.03
N ALA A 105 -14.96 15.81 1.17
CA ALA A 105 -16.17 16.53 1.53
C ALA A 105 -16.41 17.74 0.62
N GLY A 106 -15.35 18.44 0.21
CA GLY A 106 -15.41 19.50 -0.81
C GLY A 106 -15.90 19.03 -2.18
N GLN A 107 -15.74 17.74 -2.48
CA GLN A 107 -16.24 17.09 -3.70
C GLN A 107 -17.67 16.53 -3.57
N GLY A 108 -18.34 16.78 -2.44
CA GLY A 108 -19.72 16.36 -2.21
C GLY A 108 -19.88 15.00 -1.51
N VAL A 109 -18.79 14.40 -1.03
CA VAL A 109 -18.85 13.20 -0.19
C VAL A 109 -19.55 13.52 1.13
N ARG A 110 -20.45 12.64 1.54
CA ARG A 110 -21.24 12.71 2.77
C ARG A 110 -21.04 11.50 3.68
N GLU A 111 -20.50 10.40 3.14
CA GLU A 111 -20.19 9.19 3.89
C GLU A 111 -18.72 8.80 3.67
N VAL A 112 -18.00 8.57 4.77
CA VAL A 112 -16.59 8.14 4.74
C VAL A 112 -16.48 6.78 5.41
N ASN A 113 -15.89 5.83 4.69
CA ASN A 113 -15.57 4.50 5.21
C ASN A 113 -14.07 4.41 5.45
N LEU A 114 -13.66 4.26 6.71
CA LEU A 114 -12.25 4.14 7.08
C LEU A 114 -11.76 2.71 6.85
N LEU A 115 -10.64 2.58 6.13
CA LEU A 115 -10.05 1.31 5.74
C LEU A 115 -8.74 1.04 6.49
N GLY A 116 -8.56 -0.21 6.89
CA GLY A 116 -7.37 -0.73 7.56
C GLY A 116 -7.53 -2.19 7.94
N GLN A 117 -6.43 -2.93 8.11
CA GLN A 117 -6.51 -4.36 8.49
C GLN A 117 -7.05 -4.56 9.91
N ASN A 118 -6.82 -3.60 10.81
CA ASN A 118 -7.36 -3.59 12.16
C ASN A 118 -7.63 -2.16 12.59
N VAL A 119 -8.69 -1.55 12.04
CA VAL A 119 -9.06 -0.13 12.27
C VAL A 119 -9.15 0.26 13.76
N ASN A 120 -9.43 -0.70 14.64
CA ASN A 120 -9.47 -0.50 16.09
C ASN A 120 -8.10 -0.18 16.73
N ALA A 121 -7.00 -0.39 16.00
CA ALA A 121 -5.64 -0.11 16.49
C ALA A 121 -5.04 1.19 15.92
N TYR A 122 -5.79 1.95 15.12
CA TYR A 122 -5.34 3.24 14.62
C TYR A 122 -5.00 4.20 15.77
N ARG A 123 -3.83 4.84 15.71
CA ARG A 123 -3.32 5.75 16.75
C ARG A 123 -3.08 7.19 16.30
N GLY A 124 -3.25 7.49 15.01
CA GLY A 124 -2.98 8.81 14.44
C GLY A 124 -1.49 9.06 14.31
#